data_AF-A0ABD4QAK0-F1
#
_entry.id   AF-A0ABD4QAK0-F1
#
_cell.length_a   1.000
_cell.length_b   1.000
_cell.length_c   1.000
_cell.angle_alpha   90.00
_cell.angle_beta   90.00
_cell.angle_gamma   90.00
#
_symmetry.space_group_name_H-M   'P 1'
#
loop_
_entity.id
_entity.type
_entity.pdbx_description
1 polymer ?
#
loop_
_entity_poly.entity_id
_entity_poly.type
_entity_poly.pdbx_seq_one_letter_code
_entity_poly.pdbx_strand_id
1 'polypeptide(L)' 'LKAELANGKSLDDILVPAFATVRAAAKRVFGQRHFDVQLIGGMVLHEGGIAEMKTGEGKTLVATLPVYLNALESKG' A
#
# COMPACT_ATOMS: atom_id res chain seq x y z
N LEU A 1 3.40 13.35 -1.39
CA LEU A 1 3.83 12.26 -0.49
C LEU A 1 5.14 12.58 0.23
N LYS A 2 6.35 12.40 -0.34
CA LYS A 2 7.61 12.70 0.40
C LYS A 2 7.68 14.14 0.97
N ALA A 3 7.33 15.14 0.16
CA ALA A 3 7.26 16.52 0.63
C ALA A 3 6.18 16.75 1.70
N GLU A 4 5.09 15.98 1.67
CA GLU A 4 4.04 16.10 2.69
C GLU A 4 4.48 15.50 4.03
N LEU A 5 5.21 14.39 4.01
CA LEU A 5 5.87 13.83 5.20
C LEU A 5 6.90 14.81 5.76
N ALA A 6 7.69 15.46 4.90
CA ALA A 6 8.63 16.51 5.31
C ALA A 6 7.93 17.73 5.93
N ASN A 7 6.67 17.97 5.55
CA ASN A 7 5.81 19.02 6.12
C ASN A 7 5.04 18.56 7.37
N GLY A 8 5.37 17.39 7.94
CA GLY A 8 4.84 16.91 9.21
C GLY A 8 3.56 16.06 9.12
N LYS A 9 3.09 15.68 7.93
CA LYS A 9 2.02 14.68 7.82
C LYS A 9 2.52 13.30 8.26
N SER A 10 1.63 12.51 8.83
CA SER A 10 1.87 11.09 9.12
C SER A 10 1.72 10.23 7.86
N LEU A 11 2.11 8.95 7.95
CA LEU A 11 1.84 7.98 6.89
C LEU A 11 0.33 7.75 6.69
N ASP A 12 -0.43 7.75 7.79
CA ASP A 12 -1.88 7.53 7.74
C ASP A 12 -2.59 8.67 6.99
N ASP A 13 -2.13 9.91 7.17
CA ASP A 13 -2.64 11.08 6.45
C ASP A 13 -2.47 10.97 4.92
N ILE A 14 -1.48 10.19 4.47
CA ILE A 14 -1.16 10.00 3.05
C ILE A 14 -1.44 8.58 2.55
N LEU A 15 -2.08 7.74 3.36
CA LEU A 15 -2.36 6.33 3.03
C LEU A 15 -3.17 6.21 1.75
N VAL A 16 -4.28 6.94 1.67
CA VAL A 16 -5.20 6.91 0.52
C VAL A 16 -4.50 7.29 -0.79
N PRO A 17 -3.84 8.47 -0.91
CA PRO A 17 -3.15 8.81 -2.15
C PRO A 17 -1.95 7.90 -2.46
N ALA A 18 -1.25 7.37 -1.46
CA ALA A 18 -0.19 6.38 -1.68
C ALA A 18 -0.73 5.06 -2.26
N PHE A 19 -1.78 4.50 -1.66
CA PHE A 19 -2.41 3.26 -2.13
C PHE A 19 -3.04 3.43 -3.51
N ALA A 20 -3.66 4.58 -3.78
CA ALA A 20 -4.20 4.90 -5.10
C ALA A 20 -3.10 4.95 -6.17
N THR A 21 -1.93 5.52 -5.83
CA THR A 21 -0.77 5.58 -6.73
C THR A 21 -0.27 4.18 -7.08
N VAL A 22 -0.10 3.31 -6.08
CA VAL A 22 0.34 1.92 -6.28
C VAL A 22 -0.70 1.13 -7.08
N ARG A 23 -2.00 1.26 -6.79
CA ARG A 23 -3.08 0.59 -7.55
C ARG A 23 -3.07 0.99 -9.03
N ALA A 24 -2.84 2.27 -9.32
CA ALA A 24 -2.74 2.77 -10.68
C ALA A 24 -1.46 2.27 -11.38
N ALA A 25 -0.34 2.25 -10.67
CA ALA A 25 0.93 1.73 -11.19
C ALA A 25 0.84 0.23 -11.49
N ALA A 26 0.30 -0.58 -10.58
CA ALA A 26 0.13 -2.01 -10.78
C ALA A 26 -0.76 -2.33 -11.99
N LYS A 27 -1.86 -1.58 -12.19
CA LYS A 27 -2.71 -1.71 -13.38
C LYS A 27 -1.92 -1.47 -14.67
N ARG A 28 -1.02 -0.48 -14.68
CA ARG A 28 -0.27 -0.07 -15.89
C ARG A 28 0.95 -0.95 -16.16
N VAL A 29 1.67 -1.33 -15.11
CA VAL A 29 2.96 -2.04 -15.21
C VAL A 29 2.76 -3.55 -15.25
N PHE A 30 1.86 -4.08 -14.43
CA PHE A 30 1.62 -5.53 -14.32
C PHE A 30 0.31 -5.98 -14.97
N GLY A 31 -0.53 -5.05 -15.45
CA GLY A 31 -1.88 -5.39 -15.91
C GLY A 31 -2.83 -5.82 -14.79
N GLN A 32 -2.42 -5.70 -13.53
CA GLN A 32 -3.18 -6.17 -12.36
C GLN A 32 -3.64 -4.98 -11.53
N ARG A 33 -4.96 -4.77 -11.46
CA ARG A 33 -5.55 -3.75 -10.59
C ARG A 33 -5.92 -4.41 -9.27
N HIS A 34 -5.47 -3.85 -8.14
CA HIS A 34 -5.90 -4.36 -6.84
C HIS A 34 -7.42 -4.39 -6.71
N PHE A 35 -7.96 -5.46 -6.15
CA PHE A 35 -9.34 -5.57 -5.69
C PHE A 35 -9.51 -4.87 -4.33
N ASP A 36 -10.75 -4.67 -3.91
CA ASP A 36 -11.01 -3.91 -2.69
C ASP A 36 -10.57 -4.68 -1.44
N VAL A 37 -10.74 -6.01 -1.42
CA VAL A 37 -10.20 -6.88 -0.35
C VAL A 37 -8.68 -6.84 -0.26
N GLN A 38 -7.99 -6.58 -1.38
CA GLN A 38 -6.54 -6.45 -1.41
C GLN A 38 -6.09 -5.09 -0.84
N LEU A 39 -6.90 -4.03 -1.00
CA LEU A 39 -6.65 -2.75 -0.34
C LEU A 39 -6.82 -2.87 1.17
N ILE A 40 -7.86 -3.57 1.64
CA ILE A 40 -8.09 -3.84 3.05
C ILE A 40 -6.92 -4.64 3.64
N GLY A 41 -6.48 -5.71 2.97
CA GLY A 41 -5.31 -6.47 3.40
C GLY A 41 -4.04 -5.61 3.48
N GLY A 42 -3.85 -4.67 2.56
CA GLY A 42 -2.75 -3.71 2.60
C GLY A 42 -2.82 -2.76 3.81
N MET A 43 -4.02 -2.31 4.19
CA MET A 43 -4.23 -1.45 5.37
C MET A 43 -3.93 -2.22 6.66
N VAL A 44 -4.41 -3.46 6.78
CA VAL A 44 -4.13 -4.32 7.94
C VAL A 44 -2.62 -4.54 8.12
N LEU A 45 -1.89 -4.79 7.02
CA LEU A 45 -0.43 -4.94 7.06
C LEU A 45 0.28 -3.64 7.48
N HIS A 46 -0.19 -2.49 7.00
CA HIS A 46 0.34 -1.18 7.40
C HIS A 46 0.12 -0.89 8.88
N GLU A 47 -1.03 -1.28 9.43
CA GLU A 47 -1.37 -1.16 10.85
C GLU A 47 -0.59 -2.13 11.77
N GLY A 48 0.32 -2.93 11.23
CA GLY A 48 1.10 -3.93 11.98
C GLY A 48 0.32 -5.21 12.31
N GLY A 49 -0.85 -5.40 11.71
CA GLY A 49 -1.66 -6.60 11.84
C GLY A 49 -1.25 -7.74 10.90
N ILE A 50 -1.86 -8.91 11.11
CA ILE A 50 -1.71 -10.07 10.21
C ILE A 50 -2.90 -10.11 9.26
N ALA A 51 -2.68 -9.79 7.98
CA ALA A 51 -3.70 -9.94 6.96
C ALA A 51 -3.85 -11.43 6.56
N GLU A 52 -4.80 -12.13 7.17
CA GLU A 52 -5.13 -13.50 6.79
C GLU A 52 -5.85 -13.50 5.43
N MET A 53 -5.18 -14.06 4.44
CA MET A 53 -5.65 -14.18 3.06
C MET A 53 -5.43 -15.62 2.59
N LYS A 54 -6.30 -16.17 1.76
CA LYS A 54 -6.14 -17.52 1.20
C LYS A 54 -5.14 -17.54 0.03
N THR A 55 -4.63 -18.71 -0.31
CA THR A 55 -3.81 -18.91 -1.52
C THR A 55 -4.61 -18.49 -2.75
N GLY A 56 -3.99 -17.71 -3.64
CA GLY A 56 -4.63 -17.18 -4.85
C GLY A 56 -5.25 -15.79 -4.68
N GLU A 57 -5.36 -15.24 -3.46
CA GLU A 57 -5.91 -13.89 -3.24
C GLU A 57 -4.91 -12.76 -3.56
N GLY A 58 -3.71 -13.10 -4.05
CA GLY A 58 -2.75 -12.12 -4.55
C GLY A 58 -1.92 -11.41 -3.47
N LYS A 59 -1.53 -12.12 -2.39
CA LYS A 59 -0.71 -11.58 -1.28
C LYS A 59 0.53 -10.82 -1.74
N THR A 60 1.20 -11.31 -2.79
CA THR A 60 2.39 -10.66 -3.38
C THR A 60 2.07 -9.26 -3.90
N LEU A 61 0.94 -9.10 -4.60
CA LEU A 61 0.50 -7.81 -5.11
C LEU A 61 0.03 -6.90 -3.96
N VAL A 62 -0.64 -7.46 -2.94
CA VAL A 62 -1.09 -6.73 -1.74
C VAL A 62 0.09 -6.07 -1.03
N ALA A 63 1.19 -6.79 -0.82
CA ALA A 63 2.36 -6.29 -0.10
C ALA A 63 2.97 -5.02 -0.73
N THR A 64 2.79 -4.79 -2.03
CA THR A 64 3.28 -3.58 -2.70
C THR A 64 2.67 -2.28 -2.15
N LEU A 65 1.46 -2.34 -1.61
CA LEU A 65 0.74 -1.18 -1.04
C LEU A 65 1.42 -0.65 0.23
N PRO A 66 1.51 -1.43 1.34
CA PRO A 66 2.15 -0.97 2.56
C PRO A 66 3.66 -0.81 2.39
N VAL A 67 4.33 -1.62 1.55
CA VAL A 67 5.77 -1.46 1.30
C VAL A 67 6.05 -0.09 0.69
N TYR A 68 5.29 0.33 -0.33
CA TYR A 68 5.47 1.65 -0.92
C TYR A 68 5.21 2.77 0.09
N LEU A 69 4.11 2.69 0.84
CA LEU A 69 3.76 3.72 1.83
C LEU A 69 4.86 3.88 2.88
N ASN A 70 5.28 2.79 3.53
CA ASN A 70 6.28 2.83 4.61
C ASN A 70 7.67 3.22 4.09
N ALA A 71 8.04 2.79 2.88
CA ALA A 71 9.32 3.17 2.27
C ALA A 71 9.45 4.68 2.02
N LEU A 72 8.35 5.44 2.00
CA LEU A 72 8.40 6.90 1.86
C LEU A 72 9.10 7.59 3.05
N GLU A 73 9.11 6.97 4.23
CA GLU A 73 9.89 7.45 5.38
C GLU A 73 11.40 7.26 5.23
N SER A 74 11.83 6.43 4.26
CA SER A 74 13.24 6.14 3.98
C SER A 74 13.99 5.50 5.16
N LYS A 75 13.30 4.68 5.97
CA LYS A 75 13.85 3.96 7.13
C LYS A 75 14.09 2.47 6.91
N GLY A 76 13.76 1.95 5.72
CA GLY A 76 13.78 0.52 5.40
C GLY A 76 12.45 0.10 4.78
#